data_AF-A0A8C0FEE0-F1
#
_entry.id   AF-A0A8C0FEE0-F1
#
_cell.length_a   1.000
_cell.length_b   1.000
_cell.length_c   1.000
_cell.angle_alpha   90.00
_cell.angle_beta   90.00
_cell.angle_gamma   90.00
#
_symmetry.space_group_name_H-M   'P 1'
#
loop_
_entity.id
_entity.type
_entity.pdbx_description
1 polymer ?
#
loop_
_entity_poly.entity_id
_entity_poly.type
_entity_poly.pdbx_seq_one_letter_code
_entity_poly.pdbx_strand_id
1 'polypeptide(L)'
;YQAFLFPSEILTAVVTGGGGYFGYKLGCALANAGASVVLYDIHKPIWKIPNGVVDYDAISAACEGADCVFHVASYGMSGREQVSPNHFVFSCVTVRTEDERLTCKQRNIARLIYTSTVNVVFGGLPIEDGDEETVPYFPIEKHVDHYSRTKSIAEQMVLAANGTPLAGGGMLYTCVLRPPGIYGPEEQRHLPRLAKNIERGLLSFKFGDPSAKMNWVHAENLVQAQILAAEALTPEKNYIASGQVYFINDGEKFNLFEWLTPLVRAIYSSTPNTLISLTVYNSSFCVHVTFGMFALGVRVLIWFAAWVHSLFSCTPCSPESSPMCS
;
A
#
# COMPACT_ATOMS: atom_id res chain seq x y z
N TYR A 1 -23.81 -10.56 4.87
CA TYR A 1 -22.93 -11.30 3.95
C TYR A 1 -23.71 -12.47 3.40
N GLN A 2 -24.16 -12.37 2.15
CA GLN A 2 -24.81 -13.48 1.45
C GLN A 2 -23.79 -14.61 1.34
N ALA A 3 -24.19 -15.85 1.63
CA ALA A 3 -23.30 -17.01 1.50
C ALA A 3 -22.87 -17.13 0.03
N PHE A 4 -21.62 -16.79 -0.26
CA PHE A 4 -21.03 -16.97 -1.58
C PHE A 4 -20.89 -18.48 -1.83
N LEU A 5 -21.41 -18.93 -2.96
CA LEU A 5 -21.42 -20.33 -3.36
C LEU A 5 -20.04 -20.64 -3.97
N PHE A 6 -19.05 -20.90 -3.13
CA PHE A 6 -17.88 -21.65 -3.58
C PHE A 6 -18.33 -23.07 -3.96
N PRO A 7 -17.69 -23.70 -4.97
CA PRO A 7 -18.03 -25.05 -5.39
C PRO A 7 -17.88 -26.06 -4.23
N SER A 8 -18.31 -27.30 -4.42
CA SER A 8 -18.37 -28.38 -3.43
C SER A 8 -17.05 -28.76 -2.72
N GLU A 9 -15.92 -28.13 -3.04
CA GLU A 9 -14.61 -28.31 -2.40
C GLU A 9 -14.17 -27.01 -1.69
N ILE A 10 -13.58 -27.16 -0.50
CA ILE A 10 -13.10 -26.03 0.31
C ILE A 10 -11.94 -25.35 -0.42
N LEU A 11 -12.15 -24.12 -0.88
CA LEU A 11 -11.10 -23.28 -1.48
C LEU A 11 -9.95 -23.07 -0.49
N THR A 12 -8.71 -23.38 -0.89
CA THR A 12 -7.50 -22.97 -0.18
C THR A 12 -6.93 -21.71 -0.84
N ALA A 13 -7.02 -20.58 -0.14
CA ALA A 13 -6.62 -19.26 -0.63
C ALA A 13 -5.38 -18.73 0.11
N VAL A 14 -4.41 -18.22 -0.64
CA VAL A 14 -3.23 -17.54 -0.09
C VAL A 14 -3.35 -16.04 -0.35
N VAL A 15 -3.27 -15.22 0.69
CA VAL A 15 -3.24 -13.76 0.57
C VAL A 15 -1.85 -13.26 0.93
N THR A 16 -1.08 -12.84 -0.09
CA THR A 16 0.21 -12.19 0.16
C THR A 16 0.00 -10.71 0.44
N GLY A 17 0.72 -10.15 1.41
CA GLY A 17 0.38 -8.85 1.99
C GLY A 17 -0.73 -8.95 3.05
N GLY A 18 -0.90 -10.15 3.62
CA GLY A 18 -1.97 -10.47 4.57
C GLY A 18 -1.86 -9.79 5.93
N GLY A 19 -0.67 -9.28 6.27
CA GLY A 19 -0.43 -8.47 7.47
C GLY A 19 -0.86 -7.01 7.31
N GLY A 20 -1.03 -6.56 6.07
CA GLY A 20 -1.48 -5.22 5.73
C GLY A 20 -3.00 -5.03 5.89
N TYR A 21 -3.40 -3.76 5.97
CA TYR A 21 -4.79 -3.31 6.10
C TYR A 21 -5.78 -4.04 5.18
N PHE A 22 -5.54 -4.01 3.87
CA PHE A 22 -6.45 -4.59 2.89
C PHE A 22 -6.35 -6.13 2.83
N GLY A 23 -5.13 -6.68 2.83
CA GLY A 23 -4.91 -8.12 2.78
C GLY A 23 -5.53 -8.86 3.97
N TYR A 24 -5.43 -8.29 5.18
CA TYR A 24 -6.08 -8.83 6.37
C TYR A 24 -7.61 -8.90 6.21
N LYS A 25 -8.25 -7.82 5.76
CA LYS A 25 -9.70 -7.78 5.55
C LYS A 25 -10.15 -8.78 4.48
N LEU A 26 -9.38 -8.93 3.40
CA LEU A 26 -9.64 -9.92 2.36
C LEU A 26 -9.57 -11.34 2.93
N GLY A 27 -8.52 -11.67 3.68
CA GLY A 27 -8.39 -12.99 4.29
C GLY A 27 -9.51 -13.31 5.27
N CYS A 28 -9.94 -12.33 6.09
CA CYS A 28 -11.09 -12.50 6.97
C CYS A 28 -12.38 -12.78 6.18
N ALA A 29 -12.61 -12.05 5.09
CA ALA A 29 -13.79 -12.25 4.27
C ALA A 29 -13.80 -13.62 3.57
N LEU A 30 -12.65 -14.08 3.07
CA LEU A 30 -12.49 -15.42 2.49
C LEU A 30 -12.77 -16.51 3.52
N ALA A 31 -12.21 -16.39 4.73
CA ALA A 31 -12.44 -17.36 5.81
C ALA A 31 -13.91 -17.38 6.26
N ASN A 32 -14.54 -16.21 6.39
CA ASN A 32 -15.98 -16.10 6.69
C ASN A 32 -16.87 -16.70 5.61
N ALA A 33 -16.39 -16.76 4.37
CA ALA A 33 -17.06 -17.39 3.25
C ALA A 33 -16.74 -18.90 3.13
N GLY A 34 -16.00 -19.47 4.09
CA GLY A 34 -15.75 -20.90 4.21
C GLY A 34 -14.45 -21.39 3.57
N ALA A 35 -13.59 -20.49 3.07
CA ALA A 35 -12.27 -20.88 2.54
C ALA A 35 -11.28 -21.22 3.67
N SER A 36 -10.36 -22.13 3.38
CA SER A 36 -9.12 -22.28 4.15
C SER A 36 -8.16 -21.17 3.72
N VAL A 37 -7.71 -20.32 4.65
CA VAL A 37 -6.97 -19.10 4.29
C VAL A 37 -5.58 -19.09 4.90
N VAL A 38 -4.60 -18.75 4.08
CA VAL A 38 -3.23 -18.45 4.52
C VAL A 38 -2.95 -16.97 4.32
N LEU A 39 -2.57 -16.28 5.39
CA LEU A 39 -2.00 -14.94 5.31
C LEU A 39 -0.48 -15.07 5.25
N TYR A 40 0.12 -14.48 4.22
CA TYR A 40 1.57 -14.37 4.10
C TYR A 40 2.00 -12.92 4.08
N ASP A 41 2.92 -12.55 4.94
CA ASP A 41 3.49 -11.21 5.02
C ASP A 41 4.84 -11.24 5.75
N ILE A 42 5.66 -10.21 5.56
CA ILE A 42 6.89 -10.00 6.35
C ILE A 42 6.59 -9.51 7.77
N HIS A 43 5.37 -9.00 8.00
CA HIS A 43 4.91 -8.52 9.28
C HIS A 43 3.57 -9.15 9.64
N LYS A 44 3.45 -9.62 10.88
CA LYS A 44 2.19 -10.20 11.36
C LYS A 44 1.08 -9.14 11.38
N PRO A 45 -0.19 -9.52 11.09
CA PRO A 45 -1.32 -8.63 11.26
C PRO A 45 -1.37 -8.09 12.71
N ILE A 46 -1.66 -6.81 12.88
CA ILE A 46 -1.86 -6.23 14.21
C ILE A 46 -3.22 -6.60 14.81
N TRP A 47 -4.14 -7.08 13.96
CA TRP A 47 -5.48 -7.51 14.33
C TRP A 47 -5.49 -9.00 14.72
N LYS A 48 -6.49 -9.38 15.50
CA LYS A 48 -6.66 -10.78 15.93
C LYS A 48 -7.04 -11.66 14.74
N ILE A 49 -6.17 -12.59 14.38
CA ILE A 49 -6.41 -13.58 13.33
C ILE A 49 -7.63 -14.46 13.72
N PRO A 50 -8.67 -14.55 12.85
CA PRO A 50 -9.83 -15.41 13.11
C PRO A 50 -9.50 -16.89 12.92
N ASN A 51 -10.36 -17.76 13.47
CA ASN A 51 -10.22 -19.21 13.28
C ASN A 51 -10.30 -19.57 11.78
N GLY A 52 -9.46 -20.51 11.33
CA GLY A 52 -9.40 -20.91 9.91
C GLY A 52 -8.41 -20.11 9.06
N VAL A 53 -7.67 -19.18 9.67
CA VAL A 53 -6.60 -18.42 9.04
C VAL A 53 -5.25 -18.79 9.66
N VAL A 54 -4.25 -19.08 8.81
CA VAL A 54 -2.88 -19.42 9.26
C VAL A 54 -1.88 -18.38 8.78
N ASP A 55 -0.94 -18.01 9.65
CA ASP A 55 0.18 -17.11 9.39
C ASP A 55 1.45 -17.93 9.12
N TYR A 56 2.09 -17.73 7.97
CA TYR A 56 3.27 -18.51 7.54
C TYR A 56 4.48 -17.62 7.22
N ASP A 57 5.67 -18.09 7.60
CA ASP A 57 6.92 -17.34 7.40
C ASP A 57 7.57 -17.58 6.01
N ALA A 58 7.09 -18.58 5.24
CA ALA A 58 7.66 -18.94 3.93
C ALA A 58 6.59 -19.18 2.87
N ILE A 59 6.65 -18.43 1.76
CA ILE A 59 5.63 -18.45 0.70
C ILE A 59 5.48 -19.81 0.02
N SER A 60 6.57 -20.56 -0.16
CA SER A 60 6.52 -21.86 -0.83
C SER A 60 5.75 -22.90 -0.02
N ALA A 61 5.79 -22.81 1.33
CA ALA A 61 5.00 -23.65 2.22
C ALA A 61 3.57 -23.13 2.36
N ALA A 62 3.39 -21.81 2.38
CA ALA A 62 2.07 -21.16 2.40
C ALA A 62 1.21 -21.53 1.17
N CYS A 63 1.85 -21.79 0.03
CA CYS A 63 1.23 -22.11 -1.25
C CYS A 63 1.01 -23.61 -1.50
N GLU A 64 1.35 -24.49 -0.55
CA GLU A 64 1.13 -25.93 -0.71
C GLU A 64 -0.38 -26.25 -0.74
N GLY A 65 -0.86 -26.87 -1.81
CA GLY A 65 -2.28 -27.21 -1.98
C GLY A 65 -3.21 -26.01 -2.18
N ALA A 66 -2.67 -24.83 -2.50
CA ALA A 66 -3.47 -23.64 -2.74
C ALA A 66 -4.15 -23.67 -4.13
N ASP A 67 -5.41 -23.27 -4.18
CA ASP A 67 -6.20 -23.16 -5.42
C ASP A 67 -6.10 -21.76 -6.04
N CYS A 68 -5.81 -20.76 -5.21
CA CYS A 68 -5.89 -19.35 -5.57
C CYS A 68 -4.91 -18.51 -4.74
N VAL A 69 -4.14 -17.65 -5.43
CA VAL A 69 -3.32 -16.61 -4.79
C VAL A 69 -3.94 -15.24 -5.03
N PHE A 70 -4.14 -14.49 -3.95
CA PHE A 70 -4.45 -13.06 -3.96
C PHE A 70 -3.17 -12.30 -3.64
N HIS A 71 -2.52 -11.75 -4.67
CA HIS A 71 -1.30 -10.96 -4.52
C HIS A 71 -1.64 -9.50 -4.23
N VAL A 72 -1.61 -9.15 -2.94
CA VAL A 72 -1.93 -7.81 -2.40
C VAL A 72 -0.69 -7.09 -1.88
N ALA A 73 0.41 -7.82 -1.65
CA ALA A 73 1.65 -7.27 -1.12
C ALA A 73 2.17 -6.10 -1.95
N SER A 74 2.51 -5.00 -1.28
CA SER A 74 3.04 -3.82 -1.94
C SER A 74 3.81 -2.89 -1.01
N TYR A 75 4.66 -2.05 -1.59
CA TYR A 75 5.52 -1.13 -0.85
C TYR A 75 5.81 0.13 -1.67
N GLY A 76 5.91 1.29 -1.02
CA GLY A 76 6.39 2.53 -1.66
C GLY A 76 5.31 3.54 -2.06
N MET A 77 4.02 3.26 -1.87
CA MET A 77 2.94 4.16 -2.30
C MET A 77 2.92 5.49 -1.52
N SER A 78 3.24 5.48 -0.23
CA SER A 78 3.09 6.66 0.62
C SER A 78 4.06 6.65 1.78
N GLY A 79 4.45 7.85 2.23
CA GLY A 79 5.20 8.02 3.48
C GLY A 79 6.68 8.14 3.24
N ARG A 80 7.47 7.65 4.19
CA ARG A 80 8.93 7.57 4.03
C ARG A 80 9.30 6.56 2.96
N GLU A 81 8.42 5.58 2.75
CA GLU A 81 8.53 4.51 1.79
C GLU A 81 8.51 5.04 0.34
N GLN A 82 7.86 6.17 0.09
CA GLN A 82 7.82 6.81 -1.22
C GLN A 82 9.17 7.38 -1.67
N VAL A 83 10.03 7.74 -0.71
CA VAL A 83 11.40 8.21 -0.96
C VAL A 83 12.44 7.09 -0.80
N SER A 84 12.00 5.84 -0.63
CA SER A 84 12.91 4.70 -0.55
C SER A 84 13.67 4.50 -1.85
N PRO A 85 14.91 3.99 -1.81
CA PRO A 85 15.70 3.73 -3.00
C PRO A 85 14.95 2.83 -4.00
N ASN A 86 15.00 3.20 -5.28
CA ASN A 86 14.31 2.50 -6.37
C ASN A 86 14.49 0.97 -6.32
N HIS A 87 15.72 0.49 -6.09
CA HIS A 87 16.02 -0.94 -6.05
C HIS A 87 15.23 -1.68 -4.96
N PHE A 88 14.99 -1.04 -3.81
CA PHE A 88 14.24 -1.66 -2.72
C PHE A 88 12.76 -1.78 -3.06
N VAL A 89 12.17 -0.73 -3.66
CA VAL A 89 10.78 -0.75 -4.14
C VAL A 89 10.62 -1.80 -5.25
N PHE A 90 11.57 -1.85 -6.19
CA PHE A 90 11.61 -2.85 -7.25
C PHE A 90 11.68 -4.28 -6.71
N SER A 91 12.54 -4.52 -5.72
CA SER A 91 12.63 -5.83 -5.07
C SER A 91 11.33 -6.22 -4.36
N CYS A 92 10.70 -5.29 -3.62
CA CYS A 92 9.48 -5.58 -2.87
C CYS A 92 8.24 -5.77 -3.74
N VAL A 93 8.21 -5.19 -4.94
CA VAL A 93 7.06 -5.28 -5.84
C VAL A 93 7.37 -6.27 -6.95
N THR A 94 8.27 -5.91 -7.87
CA THR A 94 8.51 -6.65 -9.12
C THR A 94 9.14 -8.02 -8.90
N VAL A 95 10.21 -8.11 -8.09
CA VAL A 95 10.88 -9.40 -7.84
C VAL A 95 9.96 -10.36 -7.10
N ARG A 96 9.25 -9.88 -6.08
CA ARG A 96 8.25 -10.70 -5.38
C ARG A 96 7.18 -11.20 -6.34
N THR A 97 6.60 -10.32 -7.17
CA THR A 97 5.58 -10.72 -8.15
C THR A 97 6.06 -11.86 -9.05
N GLU A 98 7.34 -11.84 -9.46
CA GLU A 98 7.94 -12.93 -10.22
C GLU A 98 8.04 -14.23 -9.41
N ASP A 99 8.50 -14.15 -8.17
CA ASP A 99 8.56 -15.30 -7.27
C ASP A 99 7.17 -15.91 -7.03
N GLU A 100 6.14 -15.08 -6.87
CA GLU A 100 4.75 -15.53 -6.76
C GLU A 100 4.28 -16.25 -8.02
N ARG A 101 4.56 -15.69 -9.20
CA ARG A 101 4.22 -16.29 -10.50
C ARG A 101 4.91 -17.65 -10.69
N LEU A 102 6.20 -17.74 -10.35
CA LEU A 102 6.96 -18.98 -10.40
C LEU A 102 6.42 -20.01 -9.41
N THR A 103 6.05 -19.57 -8.21
CA THR A 103 5.45 -20.44 -7.18
C THR A 103 4.12 -21.01 -7.66
N CYS A 104 3.24 -20.21 -8.27
CA CYS A 104 1.98 -20.68 -8.83
C CYS A 104 2.22 -21.80 -9.85
N LYS A 105 3.18 -21.61 -10.76
CA LYS A 105 3.55 -22.61 -11.76
C LYS A 105 4.08 -23.91 -11.16
N GLN A 106 4.97 -23.81 -10.17
CA GLN A 106 5.61 -24.98 -9.55
C GLN A 106 4.66 -25.76 -8.64
N ARG A 107 3.74 -25.07 -7.96
CA ARG A 107 2.76 -25.65 -7.01
C ARG A 107 1.41 -25.97 -7.63
N ASN A 108 1.25 -25.78 -8.95
CA ASN A 108 0.01 -26.04 -9.69
C ASN A 108 -1.17 -25.20 -9.23
N ILE A 109 -0.91 -23.96 -8.84
CA ILE A 109 -1.97 -23.03 -8.46
C ILE A 109 -2.56 -22.43 -9.72
N ALA A 110 -3.84 -22.68 -9.95
CA ALA A 110 -4.49 -22.34 -11.21
C ALA A 110 -4.88 -20.86 -11.31
N ARG A 111 -5.02 -20.13 -10.20
CA ARG A 111 -5.57 -18.76 -10.19
C ARG A 111 -4.68 -17.79 -9.45
N LEU A 112 -4.40 -16.65 -10.09
CA LEU A 112 -3.64 -15.54 -9.52
C LEU A 112 -4.39 -14.22 -9.73
N ILE A 113 -4.85 -13.61 -8.65
CA ILE A 113 -5.47 -12.29 -8.66
C ILE A 113 -4.44 -11.29 -8.16
N TYR A 114 -4.14 -10.29 -8.98
CA TYR A 114 -3.15 -9.27 -8.66
C TYR A 114 -3.82 -7.93 -8.37
N THR A 115 -3.50 -7.35 -7.21
CA THR A 115 -3.96 -6.01 -6.86
C THR A 115 -2.96 -4.99 -7.39
N SER A 116 -3.30 -4.33 -8.49
CA SER A 116 -2.54 -3.24 -9.08
C SER A 116 -3.03 -1.87 -8.57
N THR A 117 -3.03 -0.84 -9.41
CA THR A 117 -3.43 0.53 -9.06
C THR A 117 -3.75 1.34 -10.31
N VAL A 118 -4.65 2.32 -10.20
CA VAL A 118 -4.86 3.33 -11.27
C VAL A 118 -3.59 4.09 -11.65
N ASN A 119 -2.58 4.14 -10.76
CA ASN A 119 -1.34 4.87 -11.03
C ASN A 119 -0.51 4.27 -12.18
N VAL A 120 -0.77 3.02 -12.61
CA VAL A 120 -0.07 2.42 -13.76
C VAL A 120 -0.45 3.07 -15.10
N VAL A 121 -1.61 3.73 -15.15
CA VAL A 121 -2.10 4.48 -16.32
C VAL A 121 -2.12 5.99 -16.11
N PHE A 122 -2.05 6.45 -14.85
CA PHE A 122 -2.15 7.86 -14.53
C PHE A 122 -0.80 8.58 -14.60
N GLY A 123 -0.70 9.53 -15.54
CA GLY A 123 0.49 10.36 -15.78
C GLY A 123 0.42 11.81 -15.31
N GLY A 124 -0.60 12.15 -14.51
CA GLY A 124 -0.87 13.54 -14.13
C GLY A 124 -1.85 14.29 -15.05
N LEU A 125 -2.31 13.67 -16.14
CA LEU A 125 -3.41 14.18 -16.96
C LEU A 125 -4.74 13.57 -16.50
N PRO A 126 -5.85 14.34 -16.54
CA PRO A 126 -7.17 13.83 -16.20
C PRO A 126 -7.56 12.60 -17.05
N ILE A 127 -8.17 11.61 -16.42
CA ILE A 127 -8.82 10.48 -17.08
C ILE A 127 -10.33 10.69 -16.89
N GLU A 128 -11.03 11.09 -17.95
CA GLU A 128 -12.47 11.37 -17.93
C GLU A 128 -13.22 10.23 -18.58
N ASP A 129 -13.98 9.47 -17.78
CA ASP A 129 -14.83 8.36 -18.25
C ASP A 129 -14.07 7.33 -19.11
N GLY A 130 -12.78 7.16 -18.82
CA GLY A 130 -11.93 6.17 -19.45
C GLY A 130 -12.08 4.78 -18.82
N ASP A 131 -11.94 3.77 -19.66
CA ASP A 131 -11.98 2.34 -19.34
C ASP A 131 -10.65 1.66 -19.69
N GLU A 132 -10.58 0.33 -19.51
CA GLU A 132 -9.36 -0.45 -19.70
C GLU A 132 -8.89 -0.55 -21.15
N GLU A 133 -9.80 -0.34 -22.11
CA GLU A 133 -9.49 -0.34 -23.54
C GLU A 133 -9.01 1.03 -24.03
N THR A 134 -9.58 2.11 -23.48
CA THR A 134 -9.33 3.49 -23.91
C THR A 134 -8.16 4.15 -23.18
N VAL A 135 -7.79 3.65 -22.00
CA VAL A 135 -6.72 4.24 -21.17
C VAL A 135 -5.46 3.37 -21.22
N PRO A 136 -4.45 3.74 -22.03
CA PRO A 136 -3.22 2.98 -22.14
C PRO A 136 -2.34 3.11 -20.89
N TYR A 137 -1.40 2.18 -20.73
CA TYR A 137 -0.33 2.32 -19.74
C TYR A 137 0.38 3.66 -19.88
N PHE A 138 0.65 4.29 -18.74
CA PHE A 138 1.54 5.43 -18.73
C PHE A 138 2.97 4.94 -19.01
N PRO A 139 3.76 5.64 -19.85
CA PRO A 139 5.08 5.16 -20.22
C PRO A 139 5.99 4.96 -19.01
N ILE A 140 6.62 3.79 -18.92
CA ILE A 140 7.39 3.33 -17.75
C ILE A 140 8.48 4.34 -17.35
N GLU A 141 9.13 4.92 -18.35
CA GLU A 141 10.22 5.88 -18.21
C GLU A 141 9.76 7.27 -17.74
N LYS A 142 8.45 7.56 -17.80
CA LYS A 142 7.87 8.85 -17.42
C LYS A 142 7.28 8.84 -16.01
N HIS A 143 7.13 7.69 -15.36
CA HIS A 143 6.66 7.65 -13.98
C HIS A 143 7.63 8.42 -13.07
N VAL A 144 7.09 9.38 -12.32
CA VAL A 144 7.86 10.21 -11.38
C VAL A 144 8.19 9.45 -10.10
N ASP A 145 7.30 8.55 -9.67
CA ASP A 145 7.48 7.74 -8.46
C ASP A 145 7.82 6.28 -8.78
N HIS A 146 8.68 5.68 -7.95
CA HIS A 146 9.14 4.30 -8.11
C HIS A 146 8.02 3.27 -7.92
N TYR A 147 7.01 3.60 -7.11
CA TYR A 147 5.89 2.70 -6.84
C TYR A 147 5.05 2.45 -8.11
N SER A 148 4.57 3.51 -8.76
CA SER A 148 3.77 3.41 -9.98
C SER A 148 4.53 2.68 -11.09
N ARG A 149 5.82 3.00 -11.25
CA ARG A 149 6.70 2.32 -12.20
C ARG A 149 6.80 0.81 -11.94
N THR A 150 7.07 0.42 -10.71
CA THR A 150 7.25 -1.00 -10.34
C THR A 150 5.95 -1.79 -10.41
N LYS A 151 4.81 -1.17 -10.05
CA LYS A 151 3.47 -1.77 -10.23
C LYS A 151 3.09 -1.94 -11.69
N SER A 152 3.45 -0.99 -12.56
CA SER A 152 3.23 -1.08 -14.01
C SER A 152 3.99 -2.25 -14.63
N ILE A 153 5.26 -2.44 -14.24
CA ILE A 153 6.07 -3.60 -14.68
C ILE A 153 5.48 -4.91 -14.16
N ALA A 154 5.17 -4.99 -12.86
CA ALA A 154 4.62 -6.18 -12.24
C ALA A 154 3.24 -6.57 -12.82
N GLU A 155 2.38 -5.59 -13.12
CA GLU A 155 1.09 -5.83 -13.78
C GLU A 155 1.27 -6.52 -15.15
N GLN A 156 2.17 -5.98 -15.98
CA GLN A 156 2.47 -6.56 -17.28
C GLN A 156 3.05 -7.97 -17.17
N MET A 157 3.87 -8.25 -16.15
CA MET A 157 4.40 -9.59 -15.89
C MET A 157 3.30 -10.59 -15.53
N VAL A 158 2.33 -10.18 -14.70
CA VAL A 158 1.18 -11.03 -14.34
C VAL A 158 0.32 -11.32 -15.56
N LEU A 159 -0.01 -10.29 -16.36
CA LEU A 159 -0.82 -10.47 -17.57
C LEU A 159 -0.12 -11.37 -18.60
N ALA A 160 1.20 -11.22 -18.76
CA ALA A 160 1.99 -12.09 -19.63
C ALA A 160 2.06 -13.55 -19.13
N ALA A 161 1.80 -13.79 -17.85
CA ALA A 161 1.75 -15.13 -17.25
C ALA A 161 0.44 -15.87 -17.53
N ASN A 162 -0.59 -15.17 -18.00
CA ASN A 162 -1.89 -15.76 -18.28
C ASN A 162 -1.79 -16.86 -19.36
N GLY A 163 -2.45 -17.99 -19.13
CA GLY A 163 -2.41 -19.14 -20.04
C GLY A 163 -1.09 -19.90 -20.03
N THR A 164 -0.20 -19.65 -19.06
CA THR A 164 1.03 -20.44 -18.95
C THR A 164 0.75 -21.85 -18.39
N PRO A 165 1.37 -22.91 -18.95
CA PRO A 165 1.18 -24.27 -18.44
C PRO A 165 1.73 -24.45 -17.02
N LEU A 166 0.95 -25.12 -16.18
CA LEU A 166 1.35 -25.54 -14.84
C LEU A 166 2.14 -26.85 -14.87
N ALA A 167 2.98 -27.11 -13.87
CA ALA A 167 3.88 -28.28 -13.85
C ALA A 167 3.15 -29.64 -13.83
N GLY A 168 2.01 -29.71 -13.15
CA GLY A 168 1.14 -30.87 -12.98
C GLY A 168 0.01 -30.96 -14.00
N GLY A 169 0.02 -30.10 -15.03
CA GLY A 169 -1.05 -29.98 -16.02
C GLY A 169 -2.05 -28.86 -15.69
N GLY A 170 -2.79 -28.42 -16.70
CA GLY A 170 -3.66 -27.24 -16.62
C GLY A 170 -2.92 -25.94 -16.99
N MET A 171 -3.60 -24.82 -16.75
CA MET A 171 -3.13 -23.48 -17.11
C MET A 171 -3.26 -22.52 -15.94
N LEU A 172 -2.35 -21.55 -15.86
CA LEU A 172 -2.46 -20.41 -14.96
C LEU A 172 -3.44 -19.38 -15.54
N TYR A 173 -4.45 -19.02 -14.78
CA TYR A 173 -5.39 -17.96 -15.07
C TYR A 173 -5.12 -16.77 -14.16
N THR A 174 -5.06 -15.58 -14.75
CA THR A 174 -4.73 -14.36 -14.02
C THR A 174 -5.82 -13.30 -14.19
N CYS A 175 -6.00 -12.46 -13.18
CA CYS A 175 -6.85 -11.28 -13.26
C CYS A 175 -6.20 -10.13 -12.48
N VAL A 176 -6.30 -8.92 -13.00
CA VAL A 176 -5.71 -7.73 -12.40
C VAL A 176 -6.80 -6.74 -12.00
N LEU A 177 -6.73 -6.22 -10.78
CA LEU A 177 -7.61 -5.15 -10.30
C LEU A 177 -6.82 -3.86 -10.09
N ARG A 178 -7.28 -2.74 -10.66
CA ARG A 178 -6.69 -1.39 -10.54
C ARG A 178 -7.55 -0.51 -9.62
N PRO A 179 -7.46 -0.63 -8.29
CA PRO A 179 -8.13 0.29 -7.38
C PRO A 179 -7.49 1.69 -7.39
N PRO A 180 -8.27 2.74 -7.11
CA PRO A 180 -7.76 4.05 -6.76
C PRO A 180 -7.36 4.07 -5.26
N GLY A 181 -7.51 5.20 -4.58
CA GLY A 181 -7.33 5.28 -3.13
C GLY A 181 -8.32 4.37 -2.40
N ILE A 182 -7.80 3.51 -1.52
CA ILE A 182 -8.60 2.61 -0.68
C ILE A 182 -8.88 3.31 0.65
N TYR A 183 -10.13 3.33 1.08
CA TYR A 183 -10.53 3.90 2.38
C TYR A 183 -11.40 2.92 3.18
N GLY A 184 -11.60 3.23 4.46
CA GLY A 184 -12.48 2.49 5.35
C GLY A 184 -11.96 2.44 6.79
N PRO A 185 -12.72 1.83 7.70
CA PRO A 185 -12.33 1.70 9.11
C PRO A 185 -11.01 0.97 9.27
N GLU A 186 -10.13 1.52 10.11
CA GLU A 186 -8.80 0.98 10.46
C GLU A 186 -7.70 1.16 9.40
N GLU A 187 -7.93 2.00 8.39
CA GLU A 187 -6.87 2.42 7.46
C GLU A 187 -5.73 3.10 8.24
N GLN A 188 -4.49 2.69 7.98
CA GLN A 188 -3.34 3.01 8.84
C GLN A 188 -2.35 4.02 8.25
N ARG A 189 -2.40 4.27 6.94
CA ARG A 189 -1.34 4.98 6.22
C ARG A 189 -1.78 6.38 5.83
N HIS A 190 -2.85 6.50 5.06
CA HIS A 190 -3.20 7.74 4.37
C HIS A 190 -4.01 8.68 5.26
N LEU A 191 -5.13 8.22 5.81
CA LEU A 191 -6.06 9.02 6.60
C LEU A 191 -5.48 9.41 7.97
N PRO A 192 -4.84 8.51 8.74
CA PRO A 192 -4.24 8.91 10.02
C PRO A 192 -3.08 9.90 9.86
N ARG A 193 -2.27 9.75 8.81
CA ARG A 193 -1.18 10.70 8.53
C ARG A 193 -1.74 12.06 8.14
N LEU A 194 -2.78 12.08 7.31
CA LEU A 194 -3.47 13.30 6.94
C LEU A 194 -4.07 13.97 8.17
N ALA A 195 -4.77 13.22 9.02
CA ALA A 195 -5.33 13.70 10.29
C ALA A 195 -4.25 14.34 11.18
N LYS A 196 -3.12 13.66 11.37
CA LYS A 196 -1.99 14.18 12.15
C LYS A 196 -1.37 15.45 11.57
N ASN A 197 -1.30 15.54 10.24
CA ASN A 197 -0.82 16.76 9.58
C ASN A 197 -1.82 17.91 9.68
N ILE A 198 -3.11 17.60 9.59
CA ILE A 198 -4.21 18.54 9.86
C ILE A 198 -4.07 19.05 11.28
N GLU A 199 -4.05 18.20 12.31
CA GLU A 199 -3.89 18.55 13.74
C GLU A 199 -2.67 19.45 14.02
N ARG A 200 -1.57 19.23 13.31
CA ARG A 200 -0.33 20.01 13.43
C ARG A 200 -0.39 21.37 12.71
N GLY A 201 -1.52 21.72 12.08
CA GLY A 201 -1.67 22.94 11.29
C GLY A 201 -0.86 22.93 9.99
N LEU A 202 -0.35 21.76 9.55
CA LEU A 202 0.47 21.64 8.35
C LEU A 202 -0.37 21.55 7.07
N LEU A 203 -1.68 21.40 7.21
CA LEU A 203 -2.65 21.28 6.11
C LEU A 203 -3.81 22.27 6.28
N SER A 204 -3.49 23.56 6.25
CA SER A 204 -4.47 24.65 6.28
C SER A 204 -4.88 25.16 4.90
N PHE A 205 -4.47 24.48 3.82
CA PHE A 205 -4.62 24.98 2.45
C PHE A 205 -5.03 23.89 1.46
N LYS A 206 -5.81 24.29 0.44
CA LYS A 206 -6.10 23.46 -0.73
C LYS A 206 -5.01 23.62 -1.79
N PHE A 207 -4.61 22.53 -2.42
CA PHE A 207 -3.59 22.45 -3.47
C PHE A 207 -4.14 21.79 -4.73
N GLY A 208 -3.60 22.16 -5.90
CA GLY A 208 -4.07 21.67 -7.20
C GLY A 208 -5.31 22.39 -7.72
N ASP A 209 -5.91 21.85 -8.78
CA ASP A 209 -7.15 22.36 -9.35
C ASP A 209 -8.32 22.06 -8.39
N PRO A 210 -9.05 23.08 -7.91
CA PRO A 210 -10.19 22.89 -7.00
C PRO A 210 -11.37 22.15 -7.64
N SER A 211 -11.42 22.04 -8.96
CA SER A 211 -12.41 21.26 -9.70
C SER A 211 -11.98 19.81 -9.94
N ALA A 212 -10.71 19.47 -9.66
CA ALA A 212 -10.22 18.10 -9.84
C ALA A 212 -11.03 17.13 -8.99
N LYS A 213 -11.47 16.04 -9.62
CA LYS A 213 -12.20 14.95 -8.98
C LYS A 213 -11.37 13.68 -9.05
N MET A 214 -11.58 12.83 -8.05
CA MET A 214 -10.98 11.50 -7.99
C MET A 214 -12.01 10.50 -7.50
N ASN A 215 -11.82 9.25 -7.94
CA ASN A 215 -12.58 8.12 -7.43
C ASN A 215 -11.87 7.52 -6.21
N TRP A 216 -12.66 6.89 -5.36
CA TRP A 216 -12.20 6.12 -4.21
C TRP A 216 -12.88 4.76 -4.23
N VAL A 217 -12.33 3.81 -3.47
CA VAL A 217 -12.95 2.51 -3.26
C VAL A 217 -12.97 2.16 -1.78
N HIS A 218 -14.14 1.81 -1.26
CA HIS A 218 -14.24 1.29 0.09
C HIS A 218 -13.55 -0.08 0.17
N ALA A 219 -12.81 -0.34 1.24
CA ALA A 219 -12.07 -1.59 1.40
C ALA A 219 -12.96 -2.83 1.25
N GLU A 220 -14.20 -2.79 1.75
CA GLU A 220 -15.14 -3.91 1.60
C GLU A 220 -15.61 -4.12 0.17
N ASN A 221 -15.77 -3.06 -0.62
CA ASN A 221 -16.14 -3.16 -2.03
C ASN A 221 -14.97 -3.75 -2.84
N LEU A 222 -13.74 -3.35 -2.52
CA LEU A 222 -12.56 -3.95 -3.13
C LEU A 222 -12.40 -5.42 -2.75
N VAL A 223 -12.72 -5.81 -1.50
CA VAL A 223 -12.76 -7.22 -1.08
C VAL A 223 -13.77 -8.01 -1.93
N GLN A 224 -14.97 -7.47 -2.14
CA GLN A 224 -15.97 -8.11 -2.99
C GLN A 224 -15.46 -8.28 -4.42
N ALA A 225 -14.82 -7.26 -4.99
CA ALA A 225 -14.23 -7.34 -6.32
C ALA A 225 -13.13 -8.42 -6.45
N GLN A 226 -12.28 -8.59 -5.42
CA GLN A 226 -11.29 -9.68 -5.40
C GLN A 226 -11.95 -11.06 -5.45
N ILE A 227 -12.98 -11.26 -4.62
CA ILE A 227 -13.71 -12.54 -4.56
C ILE A 227 -14.39 -12.82 -5.90
N LEU A 228 -15.07 -11.82 -6.48
CA LEU A 228 -15.71 -11.94 -7.79
C LEU A 228 -14.69 -12.21 -8.90
N ALA A 229 -13.51 -11.60 -8.87
CA ALA A 229 -12.43 -11.91 -9.80
C ALA A 229 -11.97 -13.36 -9.67
N ALA A 230 -11.80 -13.87 -8.44
CA ALA A 230 -11.42 -15.26 -8.22
C ALA A 230 -12.49 -16.27 -8.66
N GLU A 231 -13.78 -15.95 -8.47
CA GLU A 231 -14.91 -16.72 -9.01
C GLU A 231 -14.94 -16.66 -10.53
N ALA A 232 -14.69 -15.50 -11.14
CA ALA A 232 -14.67 -15.33 -12.59
C ALA A 232 -13.54 -16.09 -13.30
N LEU A 233 -12.53 -16.55 -12.56
CA LEU A 233 -11.45 -17.43 -13.05
C LEU A 233 -11.77 -18.93 -12.88
N THR A 234 -13.01 -19.30 -12.54
CA THR A 234 -13.41 -20.70 -12.40
C THR A 234 -13.95 -21.28 -13.71
N PRO A 235 -13.92 -22.62 -13.88
CA PRO A 235 -14.58 -23.29 -15.00
C PRO A 235 -16.07 -22.95 -15.10
N GLU A 236 -16.78 -22.80 -13.97
CA GLU A 236 -18.20 -22.49 -13.91
C GLU A 236 -18.53 -21.11 -14.49
N LYS A 237 -17.57 -20.18 -14.44
CA LYS A 237 -17.66 -18.85 -15.05
C LYS A 237 -16.97 -18.77 -16.42
N ASN A 238 -16.57 -19.90 -17.00
CA ASN A 238 -15.83 -20.00 -18.26
C ASN A 238 -14.56 -19.15 -18.29
N TYR A 239 -13.91 -18.95 -17.14
CA TYR A 239 -12.69 -18.14 -17.01
C TYR A 239 -12.84 -16.72 -17.59
N ILE A 240 -14.02 -16.10 -17.48
CA ILE A 240 -14.33 -14.81 -18.11
C ILE A 240 -13.37 -13.68 -17.75
N ALA A 241 -12.75 -13.73 -16.56
CA ALA A 241 -11.77 -12.73 -16.11
C ALA A 241 -10.31 -13.06 -16.49
N SER A 242 -10.07 -14.15 -17.23
CA SER A 242 -8.73 -14.60 -17.61
C SER A 242 -8.01 -13.57 -18.49
N GLY A 243 -6.85 -13.12 -18.02
CA GLY A 243 -6.02 -12.12 -18.70
C GLY A 243 -6.64 -10.73 -18.72
N GLN A 244 -7.70 -10.49 -17.93
CA GLN A 244 -8.41 -9.22 -17.89
C GLN A 244 -7.87 -8.31 -16.80
N VAL A 245 -8.10 -7.01 -17.01
CA VAL A 245 -7.82 -5.94 -16.06
C VAL A 245 -9.13 -5.21 -15.77
N TYR A 246 -9.33 -4.76 -14.53
CA TYR A 246 -10.53 -4.01 -14.14
C TYR A 246 -10.20 -2.83 -13.21
N PHE A 247 -10.69 -1.64 -13.52
CA PHE A 247 -10.77 -0.51 -12.61
C PHE A 247 -11.87 -0.77 -11.58
N ILE A 248 -11.50 -0.75 -10.30
CA ILE A 248 -12.44 -1.00 -9.21
C ILE A 248 -12.60 0.27 -8.39
N ASN A 249 -13.77 0.90 -8.47
CA ASN A 249 -14.11 2.10 -7.71
C ASN A 249 -15.61 2.15 -7.36
N ASP A 250 -16.00 3.03 -6.43
CA ASP A 250 -17.38 3.13 -5.95
C ASP A 250 -18.31 3.93 -6.91
N GLY A 251 -17.83 4.30 -8.11
CA GLY A 251 -18.60 5.04 -9.12
C GLY A 251 -18.72 6.54 -8.87
N GLU A 252 -18.49 7.00 -7.64
CA GLU A 252 -18.61 8.40 -7.26
C GLU A 252 -17.28 9.17 -7.48
N LYS A 253 -17.40 10.39 -8.02
CA LYS A 253 -16.27 11.31 -8.29
C LYS A 253 -16.34 12.47 -7.31
N PHE A 254 -15.36 12.57 -6.41
CA PHE A 254 -15.31 13.62 -5.40
C PHE A 254 -14.12 14.53 -5.57
N ASN A 255 -14.29 15.81 -5.26
CA ASN A 255 -13.14 16.65 -4.97
C ASN A 255 -12.49 16.17 -3.66
N LEU A 256 -11.15 16.06 -3.64
CA LEU A 256 -10.41 15.59 -2.46
C LEU A 256 -10.75 16.38 -1.19
N PHE A 257 -10.84 17.70 -1.28
CA PHE A 257 -11.09 18.54 -0.09
C PHE A 257 -12.54 18.45 0.40
N GLU A 258 -13.49 18.25 -0.52
CA GLU A 258 -14.88 17.96 -0.16
C GLU A 258 -14.98 16.59 0.51
N TRP A 259 -14.34 15.57 -0.07
CA TRP A 259 -14.31 14.22 0.48
C TRP A 259 -13.67 14.17 1.89
N LEU A 260 -12.64 14.99 2.13
CA LEU A 260 -11.98 15.12 3.43
C LEU A 260 -12.72 15.99 4.46
N THR A 261 -13.79 16.70 4.05
CA THR A 261 -14.50 17.63 4.92
C THR A 261 -15.01 16.98 6.22
N PRO A 262 -15.59 15.76 6.22
CA PRO A 262 -15.99 15.09 7.46
C PRO A 262 -14.83 14.88 8.43
N LEU A 263 -13.65 14.48 7.93
CA LEU A 263 -12.44 14.30 8.73
C LEU A 263 -11.97 15.63 9.32
N VAL A 264 -11.90 16.68 8.50
CA VAL A 264 -11.51 18.03 8.95
C VAL A 264 -12.46 18.56 10.01
N ARG A 265 -13.78 18.36 9.85
CA ARG A 265 -14.79 18.78 10.84
C ARG A 265 -14.73 17.99 12.15
N ALA A 266 -14.34 16.71 12.08
CA ALA A 266 -14.15 15.89 13.28
C ALA A 266 -12.92 16.36 14.09
N ILE A 267 -11.88 16.84 13.42
CA ILE A 267 -10.63 17.31 14.05
C ILE A 267 -10.72 18.78 14.47
N TYR A 268 -11.34 19.63 13.63
CA TYR A 268 -11.49 21.06 13.83
C TYR A 268 -12.97 21.45 13.83
N SER A 269 -13.40 22.27 14.78
CA SER A 269 -14.76 22.83 14.82
C SER A 269 -15.09 23.74 13.61
N SER A 270 -14.13 24.07 12.75
CA SER A 270 -14.26 24.90 11.54
C SER A 270 -13.31 24.47 10.41
N THR A 271 -13.76 24.47 9.15
CA THR A 271 -12.94 24.16 7.97
C THR A 271 -12.04 25.34 7.55
N PRO A 272 -10.73 25.14 7.32
CA PRO A 272 -9.87 26.19 6.76
C PRO A 272 -10.23 26.47 5.29
N ASN A 273 -10.44 27.76 4.95
CA ASN A 273 -10.96 28.21 3.65
C ASN A 273 -9.90 28.82 2.71
N THR A 274 -8.60 28.77 3.06
CA THR A 274 -7.55 29.46 2.29
C THR A 274 -7.02 28.55 1.16
N LEU A 275 -7.11 29.01 -0.09
CA LEU A 275 -6.53 28.33 -1.26
C LEU A 275 -5.09 28.81 -1.47
N ILE A 276 -4.11 27.91 -1.62
CA ILE A 276 -2.73 28.29 -1.94
C ILE A 276 -2.26 27.53 -3.19
N SER A 277 -1.70 28.26 -4.14
CA SER A 277 -1.09 27.67 -5.35
C SER A 277 0.08 26.75 -4.97
N LEU A 278 0.20 25.61 -5.67
CA LEU A 278 1.26 24.60 -5.48
C LEU A 278 2.67 25.22 -5.49
N THR A 279 2.90 26.26 -6.30
CA THR A 279 4.18 26.99 -6.39
C THR A 279 4.52 27.71 -5.08
N VAL A 280 3.53 28.33 -4.43
CA VAL A 280 3.69 29.04 -3.15
C VAL A 280 3.86 28.04 -2.01
N TYR A 281 3.19 26.90 -2.06
CA TYR A 281 3.38 25.82 -1.09
C TYR A 281 4.79 25.22 -1.15
N ASN A 282 5.28 24.86 -2.34
CA ASN A 282 6.62 24.28 -2.49
C ASN A 282 7.72 25.25 -2.03
N SER A 283 7.58 26.54 -2.32
CA SER A 283 8.54 27.56 -1.86
C SER A 283 8.46 27.77 -0.34
N SER A 284 7.25 27.83 0.24
CA SER A 284 7.07 27.94 1.70
C SER A 284 7.56 26.70 2.46
N PHE A 285 7.27 25.49 1.97
CA PHE A 285 7.76 24.24 2.53
C PHE A 285 9.29 24.14 2.47
N CYS A 286 9.90 24.52 1.34
CA CYS A 286 11.36 24.62 1.23
C CYS A 286 11.93 25.60 2.26
N VAL A 287 11.31 26.78 2.43
CA VAL A 287 11.74 27.75 3.45
C VAL A 287 11.61 27.15 4.86
N HIS A 288 10.51 26.47 5.17
CA HIS A 288 10.28 25.85 6.47
C HIS A 288 11.24 24.71 6.78
N VAL A 289 11.56 23.86 5.79
CA VAL A 289 12.56 22.79 5.92
C VAL A 289 13.95 23.39 6.09
N THR A 290 14.30 24.42 5.31
CA THR A 290 15.60 25.10 5.43
C THR A 290 15.75 25.77 6.79
N PHE A 291 14.72 26.45 7.30
CA PHE A 291 14.71 27.04 8.63
C PHE A 291 14.73 25.98 9.74
N GLY A 292 14.00 24.87 9.57
CA GLY A 292 13.99 23.75 10.51
C GLY A 292 15.36 23.07 10.61
N MET A 293 16.04 22.86 9.48
CA MET A 293 17.42 22.35 9.44
C MET A 293 18.41 23.34 10.06
N PHE A 294 18.23 24.65 9.80
CA PHE A 294 19.05 25.69 10.41
C PHE A 294 18.87 25.73 11.94
N ALA A 295 17.65 25.66 12.44
CA ALA A 295 17.35 25.60 13.87
C ALA A 295 17.90 24.33 14.55
N LEU A 296 17.87 23.19 13.86
CA LEU A 296 18.51 21.96 14.33
C LEU A 296 20.03 22.10 14.40
N GLY A 297 20.65 22.69 13.37
CA GLY A 297 22.08 22.99 13.33
C GLY A 297 22.52 23.93 14.45
N VAL A 298 21.76 25.00 14.72
CA VAL A 298 22.00 25.91 15.84
C VAL A 298 21.90 25.19 17.18
N ARG A 299 20.92 24.29 17.37
CA ARG A 299 20.82 23.48 18.59
C ARG A 299 22.00 22.53 18.78
N VAL A 300 22.50 21.91 17.70
CA VAL A 300 23.70 21.06 17.73
C VAL A 300 24.94 21.90 18.06
N LEU A 301 25.07 23.10 17.50
CA LEU A 301 26.15 24.05 17.83
C LEU A 301 26.10 24.51 19.29
N ILE A 302 24.92 24.82 19.81
CA ILE A 302 24.73 25.18 21.23
C ILE A 302 25.09 24.00 22.14
N TRP A 303 24.66 22.79 21.79
CA TRP A 303 24.99 21.59 22.55
C TRP A 303 26.48 21.27 22.50
N PHE A 304 27.12 21.40 21.34
CA PHE A 304 28.56 21.23 21.17
C PHE A 304 29.34 22.31 21.96
N ALA A 305 28.93 23.57 21.90
CA ALA A 305 29.52 24.64 22.68
C ALA A 305 29.37 24.41 24.20
N ALA A 306 28.21 23.94 24.65
CA ALA A 306 27.98 23.58 26.05
C ALA A 306 28.84 22.37 26.49
N TRP A 307 29.00 21.37 25.62
CA TRP A 307 29.85 20.21 25.86
C TRP A 307 31.33 20.61 25.94
N VAL A 308 31.82 21.42 24.99
CA VAL A 308 33.18 21.98 24.99
C VAL A 308 33.42 22.81 26.26
N HIS A 309 32.46 23.66 26.64
CA HIS A 309 32.55 24.41 27.89
C HIS A 309 32.63 23.49 29.12
N SER A 310 31.90 22.37 29.13
CA SER A 310 31.98 21.38 30.22
C SER A 310 33.34 20.69 30.31
N LEU A 311 34.00 20.43 29.17
CA LEU A 311 35.35 19.86 29.13
C LEU A 311 36.40 20.80 29.72
N PHE A 312 36.24 22.12 29.54
CA PHE A 312 37.13 23.13 30.08
C PHE A 312 36.75 23.62 31.49
N SER A 313 35.56 23.28 31.98
CA SER A 313 35.08 23.61 33.34
C SER A 313 35.39 22.51 34.37
N CYS A 314 35.84 21.34 33.94
CA CYS A 314 36.37 20.31 34.83
C CYS A 314 37.76 20.73 35.34
N THR A 315 37.79 21.32 36.54
CA THR A 315 39.02 21.51 37.30
C THR A 315 39.61 20.14 37.71
N PRO A 316 40.93 19.93 37.64
CA PRO A 316 41.52 18.68 38.12
C PRO A 316 41.32 18.56 39.63
N CYS A 317 40.69 17.47 40.09
CA CYS A 317 40.79 17.07 41.50
C CYS A 317 42.26 16.78 41.82
N SER A 318 42.82 17.52 42.77
CA SER A 318 44.19 17.33 43.25
C SER A 318 44.34 15.99 43.97
N PRO A 319 45.34 15.17 43.64
CA PRO A 319 45.69 14.00 44.45
C PRO A 319 46.62 14.39 45.61
N GLU A 320 46.59 13.57 46.66
CA GLU A 320 47.49 13.52 47.83
C GLU A 320 47.09 14.28 49.10
N SER A 321 46.48 13.54 50.04
CA SER A 321 47.14 13.26 51.32
C SER A 321 46.49 12.07 52.04
N SER A 322 47.28 11.03 52.24
CA SER A 322 47.18 10.03 53.30
C SER A 322 48.58 9.96 53.95
N PRO A 323 48.80 9.55 55.23
CA PRO A 323 48.07 8.49 55.94
C PRO A 323 47.88 8.65 57.49
N MET A 324 47.23 7.62 58.07
CA MET A 324 47.40 7.00 59.41
C MET A 324 46.26 7.04 60.46
N CYS A 325 45.87 5.80 60.81
CA CYS A 325 45.54 5.22 62.12
C CYS A 325 44.34 5.71 62.94
N SER A 326 43.26 4.92 62.94
CA SER A 326 42.92 3.93 64.00
C SER A 326 41.70 3.12 63.58
#